data_AF-N1U3N3-F1
#
_entry.id   AF-N1U3N3-F1
#
_cell.length_a   1.000
_cell.length_b   1.000
_cell.length_c   1.000
_cell.angle_alpha   90.00
_cell.angle_beta   90.00
_cell.angle_gamma   90.00
#
_symmetry.space_group_name_H-M   'P 1'
#
loop_
_entity.id
_entity.type
_entity.pdbx_description
1 polymer ?
#
loop_
_entity_poly.entity_id
_entity_poly.type
_entity_poly.pdbx_seq_one_letter_code
_entity_poly.pdbx_strand_id
1 'polypeptide(L)' 'MSSVAQILADPHAESILKAISVGAVFMGALTYIGNAPNFMVKSVAEENKVKMPSFGGYILYSIGILIPTFLLLTFIFFR' A
#
# COMPACT_ATOMS: atom_id res chain seq x y z
N MET A 1 28.71 10.61 -9.58
CA MET A 1 28.25 10.32 -8.21
C MET A 1 26.74 10.25 -8.26
N SER A 2 26.14 9.07 -8.14
CA SER A 2 24.72 8.92 -7.83
C SER A 2 24.64 8.30 -6.45
N SER A 3 25.03 9.09 -5.43
CA SER A 3 24.86 8.64 -4.05
C SER A 3 23.43 8.99 -3.65
N VAL A 4 22.75 8.05 -3.00
CA VAL A 4 21.44 8.30 -2.39
C VAL A 4 21.48 9.55 -1.51
N ALA A 5 22.64 9.88 -0.92
CA ALA A 5 22.86 11.12 -0.20
C ALA A 5 22.60 12.39 -1.03
N GLN A 6 22.86 12.38 -2.33
CA GLN A 6 22.58 13.51 -3.23
C GLN A 6 21.08 13.65 -3.52
N ILE A 7 20.35 12.53 -3.59
CA ILE A 7 18.87 12.52 -3.70
C ILE A 7 18.23 12.99 -2.40
N LEU A 8 18.79 12.60 -1.24
CA LEU A 8 18.29 13.01 0.06
C LEU A 8 18.66 14.47 0.41
N ALA A 9 19.73 15.01 -0.17
CA ALA A 9 20.14 16.40 0.03
C ALA A 9 19.35 17.39 -0.84
N ASP A 10 18.69 16.92 -1.90
CA ASP A 10 17.75 17.71 -2.70
C ASP A 10 16.32 17.58 -2.09
N PRO A 11 15.77 18.65 -1.49
CA PRO A 11 14.45 18.60 -0.87
C PRO A 11 13.33 18.17 -1.83
N HIS A 12 13.46 18.47 -3.12
CA HIS A 12 12.46 18.09 -4.11
C HIS A 12 12.50 16.58 -4.37
N ALA A 13 13.69 16.04 -4.59
CA ALA A 13 13.90 14.61 -4.82
C ALA A 13 13.56 13.77 -3.57
N GLU A 14 13.87 14.28 -2.37
CA GLU A 14 13.45 13.68 -1.10
C GLU A 14 11.91 13.58 -1.01
N SER A 15 11.18 14.64 -1.36
CA SER A 15 9.71 14.66 -1.30
C SER A 15 9.08 13.64 -2.27
N ILE A 16 9.63 13.51 -3.48
CA ILE A 16 9.17 12.56 -4.48
C ILE A 16 9.41 11.14 -3.99
N LEU A 17 10.59 10.86 -3.42
CA LEU A 17 10.90 9.54 -2.88
C LEU A 17 9.95 9.17 -1.74
N LYS A 18 9.66 10.10 -0.83
CA LYS A 18 8.66 9.89 0.23
C LYS A 18 7.29 9.56 -0.37
N ALA A 19 6.84 10.32 -1.36
CA ALA A 19 5.55 10.07 -2.01
C ALA A 19 5.48 8.69 -2.67
N ILE A 20 6.55 8.28 -3.38
CA ILE A 20 6.63 6.96 -4.02
C ILE A 20 6.67 5.84 -2.98
N SER A 21 7.51 5.95 -1.94
CA SER A 21 7.64 4.94 -0.89
C SER A 21 6.31 4.73 -0.16
N VAL A 22 5.66 5.82 0.24
CA VAL A 22 4.34 5.81 0.89
C VAL A 22 3.31 5.21 -0.05
N GLY A 23 3.22 5.69 -1.30
CA GLY A 23 2.28 5.18 -2.30
C GLY A 23 2.44 3.67 -2.55
N ALA A 24 3.67 3.18 -2.69
CA ALA A 24 3.94 1.77 -2.89
C ALA A 24 3.43 0.89 -1.73
N VAL A 25 3.61 1.34 -0.48
CA VAL A 25 3.15 0.62 0.70
C VAL A 25 1.61 0.62 0.79
N PHE A 26 0.97 1.78 0.64
CA PHE A 26 -0.49 1.89 0.79
C PHE A 26 -1.27 1.21 -0.34
N MET A 27 -0.75 1.23 -1.57
CA MET A 27 -1.43 0.62 -2.72
C MET A 27 -1.24 -0.89 -2.79
N GLY A 28 -0.16 -1.43 -2.21
CA GLY A 28 0.12 -2.87 -2.21
C GLY A 28 -0.94 -3.71 -1.49
N ALA A 29 -1.73 -3.13 -0.58
CA ALA A 29 -2.77 -3.85 0.16
C ALA A 29 -4.16 -3.85 -0.53
N LEU A 30 -4.33 -3.16 -1.66
CA LEU A 30 -5.64 -3.01 -2.31
C LEU A 30 -6.18 -4.30 -2.96
N THR A 31 -5.31 -5.26 -3.25
CA THR A 31 -5.69 -6.53 -3.90
C THR A 31 -5.05 -7.72 -3.18
N TYR A 32 -5.56 -8.92 -3.43
CA TYR A 32 -4.95 -10.15 -2.90
C TYR A 32 -3.54 -10.41 -3.45
N ILE A 33 -3.24 -9.95 -4.65
CA ILE A 33 -1.93 -10.15 -5.31
C ILE A 33 -1.01 -8.93 -5.18
N GLY A 34 -1.48 -7.86 -4.53
CA GLY A 34 -0.74 -6.60 -4.45
C GLY A 34 0.49 -6.70 -3.55
N ASN A 35 0.50 -7.65 -2.61
CA ASN A 35 1.68 -8.00 -1.82
C ASN A 35 1.64 -9.49 -1.42
N ALA A 36 2.82 -10.05 -1.12
CA ALA A 36 2.96 -11.46 -0.76
C ALA A 36 2.20 -11.85 0.53
N PRO A 37 2.22 -11.06 1.62
CA PRO A 37 1.42 -11.36 2.81
C PRO A 37 -0.09 -11.51 2.57
N ASN A 38 -0.71 -10.64 1.76
CA ASN A 38 -2.15 -10.71 1.45
C ASN A 38 -2.50 -12.02 0.73
N PHE A 39 -1.66 -12.41 -0.23
CA PHE A 39 -1.85 -13.65 -0.97
C PHE A 39 -1.70 -14.85 -0.03
N MET A 40 -0.70 -14.84 0.85
CA MET A 40 -0.49 -15.87 1.86
C MET A 40 -1.68 -16.02 2.80
N VAL A 41 -2.21 -14.92 3.34
CA VAL A 41 -3.40 -14.94 4.23
C VAL A 41 -4.61 -15.50 3.50
N LYS A 42 -4.82 -15.12 2.23
CA LYS A 42 -5.90 -15.69 1.40
C LYS A 42 -5.76 -17.20 1.27
N SER A 43 -4.57 -17.68 0.92
CA SER A 43 -4.31 -19.12 0.77
C SER A 43 -4.54 -19.89 2.07
N VAL A 44 -4.04 -19.40 3.21
CA VAL A 44 -4.26 -20.03 4.52
C VAL A 44 -5.75 -20.05 4.89
N ALA A 45 -6.48 -18.97 4.64
CA ALA A 45 -7.92 -18.92 4.90
C ALA A 45 -8.70 -19.92 4.02
N GLU A 46 -8.35 -20.01 2.73
CA GLU A 46 -8.96 -20.97 1.80
C GLU A 46 -8.65 -22.43 2.20
N GLU A 47 -7.42 -22.74 2.62
CA GLU A 47 -7.02 -24.05 3.16
C GLU A 47 -7.82 -24.41 4.42
N ASN A 48 -8.12 -23.43 5.28
CA ASN A 48 -8.95 -23.60 6.48
C ASN A 48 -10.47 -23.56 6.19
N LYS A 49 -10.88 -23.62 4.91
CA LYS A 49 -12.29 -23.59 4.47
C LYS A 49 -13.04 -22.31 4.87
N VAL A 50 -12.33 -21.21 5.10
CA VAL A 50 -12.93 -19.89 5.31
C VAL A 50 -13.31 -19.30 3.95
N LYS A 51 -14.56 -18.85 3.82
CA LYS A 51 -15.03 -18.21 2.58
C LYS A 51 -14.39 -16.85 2.43
N MET A 52 -13.43 -16.74 1.53
CA MET A 52 -12.82 -15.47 1.16
C MET A 52 -13.67 -14.72 0.12
N PRO A 53 -13.73 -13.38 0.18
CA PRO A 53 -14.31 -12.57 -0.89
C PRO A 53 -13.67 -12.86 -2.25
N SER A 54 -14.43 -12.68 -3.33
CA SER A 54 -13.87 -12.70 -4.69
C SER A 54 -12.82 -11.60 -4.86
N PHE A 55 -11.97 -11.70 -5.89
CA PHE A 55 -10.93 -10.70 -6.16
C PHE A 55 -11.50 -9.27 -6.23
N GLY A 56 -12.58 -9.06 -7.00
CA GLY A 56 -13.26 -7.76 -7.08
C GLY A 56 -13.96 -7.36 -5.78
N GLY A 57 -14.53 -8.32 -5.04
CA GLY A 57 -15.13 -8.06 -3.73
C GLY A 57 -14.10 -7.56 -2.70
N TYR A 58 -12.89 -8.13 -2.72
CA TYR A 58 -11.79 -7.66 -1.89
C TYR A 58 -11.32 -6.26 -2.28
N ILE A 59 -11.24 -5.94 -3.57
CA ILE A 59 -10.89 -4.58 -4.03
C ILE A 59 -11.88 -3.56 -3.45
N LEU A 60 -13.19 -3.79 -3.56
CA LEU A 60 -14.19 -2.88 -3.02
C LEU A 60 -14.06 -2.71 -1.50
N TYR A 61 -13.88 -3.82 -0.78
CA TYR A 61 -13.67 -3.81 0.66
C TYR A 61 -12.41 -3.02 1.06
N SER A 62 -11.29 -3.31 0.41
CA SER A 62 -10.00 -2.69 0.68
C SER A 62 -9.99 -1.20 0.33
N ILE A 63 -10.57 -0.80 -0.80
CA ILE A 63 -10.72 0.62 -1.17
C ILE A 63 -11.54 1.36 -0.10
N GLY A 64 -12.65 0.77 0.36
CA GLY A 64 -13.53 1.37 1.37
C GLY A 64 -12.85 1.68 2.71
N ILE A 65 -11.74 1.00 3.03
CA ILE A 65 -11.00 1.20 4.29
C ILE A 65 -9.68 1.94 4.05
N LEU A 66 -8.91 1.51 3.06
CA LEU A 66 -7.54 1.96 2.84
C LEU A 66 -7.48 3.35 2.19
N ILE A 67 -8.41 3.69 1.29
CA ILE A 67 -8.43 5.04 0.68
C ILE A 67 -8.77 6.13 1.73
N PRO A 68 -9.81 5.99 2.57
CA PRO A 68 -10.06 6.96 3.64
C PRO A 68 -8.88 7.08 4.61
N THR A 69 -8.27 5.96 4.99
CA THR A 69 -7.09 5.95 5.87
C THR A 69 -5.90 6.64 5.21
N PHE A 70 -5.65 6.38 3.93
CA PHE A 70 -4.59 7.04 3.16
C PHE A 70 -4.79 8.55 3.10
N LEU A 71 -6.00 9.01 2.76
CA LEU A 71 -6.33 10.45 2.74
C LEU A 71 -6.08 11.08 4.11
N LEU A 72 -6.55 10.45 5.19
CA LEU A 72 -6.35 10.93 6.56
C LEU A 72 -4.85 11.05 6.91
N LEU A 73 -4.03 10.06 6.56
CA LEU A 73 -2.59 10.11 6.77
C LEU A 73 -1.92 11.19 5.91
N THR A 74 -2.34 11.36 4.66
CA THR A 74 -1.87 12.46 3.80
C THR A 74 -2.16 13.81 4.45
N PHE A 75 -3.37 14.03 4.98
CA PHE A 75 -3.72 15.29 5.65
C PHE A 75 -2.95 15.54 6.96
N ILE A 76 -2.61 14.51 7.72
CA ILE A 76 -1.93 14.66 9.01
C ILE A 76 -0.41 14.84 8.83
N PHE A 77 0.20 14.09 7.91
CA PHE A 77 1.66 13.98 7.82
C PHE A 77 2.29 14.69 6.61
N PHE A 78 1.51 14.99 5.56
CA PHE A 78 2.02 15.47 4.27
C PHE A 78 1.34 16.76 3.77
N ARG A 79 0.50 17.39 4.59
CA ARG A 79 -0.13 18.69 4.35
C ARG A 79 0.73 19.83 4.86
#